data_AF-A0A520YS08-F1
#
_entry.id   AF-A0A520YS08-F1
#
_cell.length_a   1.000
_cell.length_b   1.000
_cell.length_c   1.000
_cell.angle_alpha   90.00
_cell.angle_beta   90.00
_cell.angle_gamma   90.00
#
_symmetry.space_group_name_H-M   'P 1'
#
loop_
_entity.id
_entity.type
_entity.pdbx_description
1 polymer ?
#
loop_
_entity_poly.entity_id
_entity_poly.type
_entity_poly.pdbx_seq_one_letter_code
_entity_poly.pdbx_strand_id
1 'polypeptide(L)'
;MIFKKLVVLAGQTLAMGTVVLSQSAMAGMITHTFDFTADIDHKRGESLGHHALFMEDGLGLKVSALEMSSKGKWKQNKRDVWQDGWAYGRKGLGVKGSKGDNWEIDGLGADEGLQLSFDWAVELLSIKTWFGDRNDDWNLSVKQGGDWINLLDDSHHSSFNNSGIWTKDVIVWADHSNDSLSLKKIMVGDRKQSASVSEPGAISLMGIGLLGLWYSRRRA
;
A
#
# COMPACT_ATOMS: atom_id res chain seq x y z
N MET A 1 66.82 54.05 18.33
CA MET A 1 66.39 53.48 17.04
C MET A 1 65.77 52.12 17.31
N ILE A 2 64.59 51.86 16.73
CA ILE A 2 63.70 50.69 16.88
C ILE A 2 62.65 50.78 18.03
N PHE A 3 61.40 50.84 17.57
CA PHE A 3 60.10 50.78 18.24
C PHE A 3 59.73 49.36 18.72
N LYS A 4 58.86 49.26 19.76
CA LYS A 4 57.54 48.54 19.80
C LYS A 4 57.20 48.16 21.26
N LYS A 5 56.21 48.76 21.94
CA LYS A 5 54.73 48.51 21.89
C LYS A 5 54.39 47.01 21.95
N LEU A 6 53.86 46.51 23.07
CA LEU A 6 52.45 46.52 23.54
C LEU A 6 51.56 45.55 22.73
N VAL A 7 50.88 44.63 23.43
CA VAL A 7 49.40 44.43 23.44
C VAL A 7 49.04 42.97 23.81
N VAL A 8 48.54 42.84 25.04
CA VAL A 8 47.25 42.24 25.46
C VAL A 8 46.83 40.91 24.83
N LEU A 9 46.81 39.87 25.66
CA LEU A 9 45.99 38.67 25.47
C LEU A 9 44.56 38.98 25.99
N ALA A 10 43.61 39.19 25.07
CA ALA A 10 42.19 39.12 25.39
C ALA A 10 41.71 37.72 25.03
N GLY A 11 41.26 36.97 26.05
CA GLY A 11 40.68 35.64 25.88
C GLY A 11 39.37 35.73 25.09
N GLN A 12 39.29 34.98 24.00
CA GLN A 12 38.02 34.69 23.32
C GLN A 12 37.45 33.40 23.88
N THR A 13 36.30 33.51 24.55
CA THR A 13 35.46 32.37 24.92
C THR A 13 34.73 31.89 23.66
N LEU A 14 35.11 30.73 23.14
CA LEU A 14 34.41 30.06 22.05
C LEU A 14 33.03 29.58 22.53
N ALA A 15 31.97 30.29 22.13
CA ALA A 15 30.61 29.76 22.19
C ALA A 15 30.47 28.69 21.10
N MET A 16 30.52 27.40 21.49
CA MET A 16 30.08 26.31 20.62
C MET A 16 28.57 26.38 20.46
N GLY A 17 28.11 27.12 19.46
CA GLY A 17 26.75 27.03 18.97
C GLY A 17 26.57 25.70 18.24
N THR A 18 25.80 24.78 18.83
CA THR A 18 25.36 23.57 18.15
C THR A 18 24.39 23.98 17.03
N VAL A 19 24.86 23.95 15.78
CA VAL A 19 23.98 24.08 14.62
C VAL A 19 23.25 22.75 14.47
N VAL A 20 21.98 22.71 14.89
CA VAL A 20 21.09 21.60 14.55
C VAL A 20 20.66 21.82 13.10
N LEU A 21 21.32 21.12 12.18
CA LEU A 21 20.87 21.01 10.79
C LEU A 21 19.61 20.13 10.80
N SER A 22 18.44 20.76 10.73
CA SER A 22 17.22 20.04 10.36
C SER A 22 17.34 19.63 8.90
N GLN A 23 17.79 18.40 8.64
CA GLN A 23 17.63 17.80 7.32
C GLN A 23 16.14 17.59 7.11
N SER A 24 15.52 18.47 6.32
CA SER A 24 14.23 18.20 5.71
C SER A 24 14.40 16.99 4.79
N ALA A 25 13.99 15.81 5.27
CA ALA A 25 13.89 14.64 4.43
C ALA A 25 12.92 14.99 3.30
N MET A 26 13.42 15.04 2.06
CA MET A 26 12.52 15.08 0.91
C MET A 26 11.67 13.80 1.00
N ALA A 27 10.35 13.96 1.09
CA ALA A 27 9.42 12.84 1.10
C ALA A 27 9.59 12.06 -0.21
N GLY A 28 10.37 10.98 -0.16
CA GLY A 28 10.45 10.01 -1.23
C GLY A 28 9.11 9.28 -1.32
N MET A 29 8.68 8.96 -2.53
CA MET A 29 7.56 8.05 -2.73
C MET A 29 7.99 6.65 -2.28
N ILE A 30 7.24 6.05 -1.37
CA ILE A 30 7.42 4.68 -0.93
C ILE A 30 6.56 3.79 -1.84
N THR A 31 7.13 2.75 -2.41
CA THR A 31 6.36 1.79 -3.24
C THR A 31 5.98 0.59 -2.40
N HIS A 32 4.68 0.32 -2.29
CA HIS A 32 4.14 -0.87 -1.65
C HIS A 32 3.78 -1.90 -2.72
N THR A 33 4.11 -3.16 -2.49
CA THR A 33 3.79 -4.27 -3.40
C THR A 33 2.99 -5.34 -2.68
N PHE A 34 1.71 -5.46 -3.01
CA PHE A 34 0.90 -6.59 -2.56
C PHE A 34 1.01 -7.70 -3.61
N ASP A 35 1.77 -8.75 -3.30
CA ASP A 35 1.94 -9.93 -4.15
C ASP A 35 1.08 -11.09 -3.62
N PHE A 36 0.05 -11.46 -4.37
CA PHE A 36 -0.89 -12.52 -4.00
C PHE A 36 -0.46 -13.89 -4.53
N THR A 37 0.73 -13.99 -5.14
CA THR A 37 1.23 -15.24 -5.75
C THR A 37 2.22 -16.00 -4.89
N ALA A 38 2.77 -15.33 -3.87
CA ALA A 38 3.53 -16.01 -2.84
C ALA A 38 2.58 -16.93 -2.06
N ASP A 39 3.08 -18.07 -1.56
CA ASP A 39 2.33 -18.90 -0.60
C ASP A 39 2.20 -18.07 0.70
N ILE A 40 1.21 -17.17 0.75
CA ILE A 40 0.82 -16.45 1.95
C ILE A 40 0.22 -17.51 2.87
N ASP A 41 1.00 -18.27 3.65
CA ASP A 41 0.65 -19.19 4.78
C ASP A 41 -0.71 -19.97 4.77
N HIS A 42 -1.40 -20.01 3.64
CA HIS A 42 -2.77 -20.40 3.44
C HIS A 42 -2.74 -21.47 2.36
N LYS A 43 -3.48 -22.54 2.60
CA LYS A 43 -3.40 -23.72 1.76
C LYS A 43 -4.08 -23.38 0.45
N ARG A 44 -3.48 -23.76 -0.68
CA ARG A 44 -4.10 -23.61 -2.01
C ARG A 44 -5.57 -23.99 -2.01
N GLY A 45 -6.41 -23.17 -2.64
CA GLY A 45 -7.84 -23.41 -2.74
C GLY A 45 -8.58 -23.13 -1.43
N GLU A 46 -8.19 -22.09 -0.71
CA GLU A 46 -8.79 -21.69 0.57
C GLU A 46 -9.64 -20.42 0.40
N SER A 47 -10.78 -20.40 1.11
CA SER A 47 -11.58 -19.19 1.29
C SER A 47 -10.87 -18.27 2.25
N LEU A 48 -10.66 -17.02 1.85
CA LEU A 48 -10.24 -15.95 2.75
C LEU A 48 -11.45 -15.25 3.42
N GLY A 49 -12.67 -15.74 3.14
CA GLY A 49 -13.93 -15.15 3.59
C GLY A 49 -14.45 -14.04 2.67
N HIS A 50 -15.51 -13.35 3.10
CA HIS A 50 -16.13 -12.26 2.32
C HIS A 50 -15.20 -11.08 2.04
N HIS A 51 -14.19 -10.90 2.88
CA HIS A 51 -13.11 -9.95 2.69
C HIS A 51 -11.81 -10.52 3.24
N ALA A 52 -10.71 -10.15 2.60
CA ALA A 52 -9.35 -10.44 3.05
C ALA A 52 -8.65 -9.13 3.43
N LEU A 53 -7.79 -9.17 4.44
CA LEU A 53 -7.00 -8.03 4.89
C LEU A 53 -5.53 -8.33 4.66
N PHE A 54 -4.84 -7.40 4.00
CA PHE A 54 -3.41 -7.45 3.73
C PHE A 54 -2.75 -6.21 4.32
N MET A 55 -1.47 -6.33 4.64
CA MET A 55 -0.67 -5.26 5.23
C MET A 55 0.71 -5.27 4.58
N GLU A 56 1.16 -4.14 4.06
CA GLU A 56 2.49 -3.98 3.47
C GLU A 56 3.12 -2.69 3.98
N ASP A 57 4.23 -2.78 4.72
CA ASP A 57 4.93 -1.62 5.32
C ASP A 57 4.00 -0.63 6.04
N GLY A 58 2.98 -1.16 6.73
CA GLY A 58 2.01 -0.39 7.50
C GLY A 58 0.85 0.22 6.68
N LEU A 59 0.80 -0.01 5.36
CA LEU A 59 -0.36 0.27 4.51
C LEU A 59 -1.31 -0.93 4.52
N GLY A 60 -2.52 -0.75 5.06
CA GLY A 60 -3.57 -1.75 4.99
C GLY A 60 -4.29 -1.74 3.65
N LEU A 61 -4.63 -2.93 3.18
CA LEU A 61 -5.45 -3.20 2.00
C LEU A 61 -6.56 -4.18 2.38
N LYS A 62 -7.81 -3.77 2.23
CA LYS A 62 -8.97 -4.66 2.28
C LYS A 62 -9.37 -5.08 0.88
N VAL A 63 -9.43 -6.37 0.64
CA VAL A 63 -9.99 -6.95 -0.60
C VAL A 63 -11.37 -7.51 -0.32
N SER A 64 -12.37 -7.18 -1.13
CA SER A 64 -13.74 -7.68 -0.99
C SER A 64 -14.23 -8.27 -2.31
N ALA A 65 -14.87 -9.42 -2.26
CA ALA A 65 -15.49 -10.01 -3.43
C ALA A 65 -16.80 -9.28 -3.80
N LEU A 66 -16.97 -9.05 -5.09
CA LEU A 66 -18.11 -8.38 -5.70
C LEU A 66 -18.84 -9.31 -6.66
N GLU A 67 -20.15 -9.14 -6.74
CA GLU A 67 -21.01 -9.71 -7.78
C GLU A 67 -21.90 -8.58 -8.33
N MET A 68 -21.97 -8.43 -9.65
CA MET A 68 -22.91 -7.52 -10.27
C MET A 68 -24.30 -8.12 -10.27
N SER A 69 -25.26 -7.37 -9.74
CA SER A 69 -26.66 -7.76 -9.82
C SER A 69 -27.23 -7.54 -11.20
N SER A 70 -28.33 -8.23 -11.51
CA SER A 70 -29.14 -8.03 -12.73
C SER A 70 -29.66 -6.60 -12.95
N LYS A 71 -29.45 -5.69 -12.00
CA LYS A 71 -29.78 -4.25 -12.10
C LYS A 71 -28.54 -3.37 -12.35
N GLY A 72 -27.40 -3.97 -12.72
CA GLY A 72 -26.14 -3.25 -12.97
C GLY A 72 -25.51 -2.63 -11.72
N LYS A 73 -25.75 -3.22 -10.53
CA LYS A 73 -25.19 -2.74 -9.26
C LYS A 73 -24.29 -3.77 -8.64
N TRP A 74 -23.07 -3.37 -8.29
CA TRP A 74 -22.15 -4.16 -7.48
C TRP A 74 -22.73 -4.47 -6.10
N LYS A 75 -22.66 -5.73 -5.71
CA LYS A 75 -23.01 -6.22 -4.38
C LYS A 75 -21.78 -6.82 -3.73
N GLN A 76 -21.46 -6.32 -2.54
CA GLN A 76 -20.40 -6.87 -1.68
C GLN A 76 -20.93 -8.03 -0.83
N ASN A 77 -20.02 -8.86 -0.31
CA ASN A 77 -20.28 -9.90 0.70
C ASN A 77 -21.24 -11.02 0.28
N LYS A 78 -21.46 -11.20 -1.02
CA LYS A 78 -22.20 -12.36 -1.54
C LYS A 78 -21.29 -13.55 -1.83
N ARG A 79 -20.01 -13.27 -1.93
CA ARG A 79 -18.97 -14.16 -2.42
C ARG A 79 -17.80 -14.12 -1.47
N ASP A 80 -16.95 -15.12 -1.60
CA ASP A 80 -15.70 -15.17 -0.85
C ASP A 80 -14.56 -14.73 -1.77
N VAL A 81 -13.60 -14.01 -1.20
CA VAL A 81 -12.29 -13.84 -1.79
C VAL A 81 -11.59 -15.19 -1.68
N TRP A 82 -11.09 -15.69 -2.80
CA TRP A 82 -10.48 -17.01 -2.86
C TRP A 82 -9.02 -16.90 -3.27
N GLN A 83 -8.17 -17.74 -2.70
CA GLN A 83 -6.75 -17.79 -3.05
C GLN A 83 -6.40 -19.06 -3.83
N ASP A 84 -5.60 -18.87 -4.86
CA ASP A 84 -4.99 -19.91 -5.69
C ASP A 84 -6.04 -20.90 -6.23
N GLY A 85 -6.65 -20.49 -7.35
CA GLY A 85 -7.66 -21.24 -8.09
C GLY A 85 -7.29 -22.71 -8.40
N TRP A 86 -8.28 -23.46 -8.89
CA TRP A 86 -8.20 -24.92 -9.03
C TRP A 86 -6.97 -25.41 -9.84
N ALA A 87 -6.47 -24.67 -10.83
CA ALA A 87 -5.39 -25.15 -11.71
C ALA A 87 -3.96 -24.66 -11.37
N TYR A 88 -2.96 -25.52 -11.60
CA TYR A 88 -1.55 -25.19 -11.40
C TYR A 88 -1.14 -24.01 -12.30
N GLY A 89 -0.62 -22.93 -11.70
CA GLY A 89 -0.24 -21.69 -12.40
C GLY A 89 -1.20 -20.51 -12.19
N ARG A 90 -2.41 -20.77 -11.69
CA ARG A 90 -3.47 -19.78 -11.43
C ARG A 90 -3.42 -19.17 -10.02
N LYS A 91 -2.19 -18.96 -9.53
CA LYS A 91 -1.97 -18.31 -8.22
C LYS A 91 -2.64 -16.93 -8.11
N GLY A 92 -2.87 -16.39 -6.93
CA GLY A 92 -3.46 -15.06 -6.77
C GLY A 92 -4.89 -15.10 -6.27
N LEU A 93 -5.53 -13.93 -6.29
CA LEU A 93 -6.89 -13.75 -5.78
C LEU A 93 -7.93 -13.91 -6.90
N GLY A 94 -9.00 -14.63 -6.58
CA GLY A 94 -10.20 -14.74 -7.38
C GLY A 94 -11.46 -14.57 -6.53
N VAL A 95 -12.61 -14.88 -7.13
CA VAL A 95 -13.92 -14.86 -6.48
C VAL A 95 -14.48 -16.28 -6.54
N LYS A 96 -15.32 -16.66 -5.58
CA LYS A 96 -16.06 -17.93 -5.65
C LYS A 96 -17.52 -17.69 -6.04
N GLY A 97 -17.80 -17.82 -7.34
CA GLY A 97 -19.07 -17.51 -7.97
C GLY A 97 -20.11 -18.62 -8.00
N SER A 98 -19.75 -19.89 -8.03
CA SER A 98 -20.78 -20.95 -8.00
C SER A 98 -20.24 -22.35 -7.68
N LYS A 99 -21.14 -23.34 -7.57
CA LYS A 99 -20.74 -24.75 -7.50
C LYS A 99 -20.16 -25.17 -8.84
N GLY A 100 -18.85 -25.44 -8.89
CA GLY A 100 -18.16 -25.88 -10.10
C GLY A 100 -17.28 -24.80 -10.74
N ASP A 101 -17.28 -23.59 -10.18
CA ASP A 101 -16.33 -22.53 -10.53
C ASP A 101 -14.92 -22.87 -9.98
N ASN A 102 -13.91 -22.47 -10.75
CA ASN A 102 -12.48 -22.67 -10.51
C ASN A 102 -11.87 -21.63 -9.56
N TRP A 103 -12.71 -20.77 -8.99
CA TRP A 103 -12.38 -19.73 -8.02
C TRP A 103 -11.56 -18.59 -8.63
N GLU A 104 -11.97 -18.19 -9.83
CA GLU A 104 -11.40 -17.11 -10.61
C GLU A 104 -12.30 -15.87 -10.51
N ILE A 105 -11.87 -14.74 -11.04
CA ILE A 105 -12.82 -13.66 -11.33
C ILE A 105 -13.33 -13.96 -12.74
N ASP A 106 -14.61 -14.31 -12.86
CA ASP A 106 -15.24 -14.58 -14.14
C ASP A 106 -16.48 -13.69 -14.33
N GLY A 107 -17.02 -13.67 -15.55
CA GLY A 107 -18.36 -13.13 -15.79
C GLY A 107 -19.36 -14.19 -16.22
N LEU A 108 -19.06 -15.47 -16.00
CA LEU A 108 -19.95 -16.55 -16.41
C LEU A 108 -21.19 -16.61 -15.51
N GLY A 109 -22.20 -15.84 -15.89
CA GLY A 109 -23.46 -15.71 -15.18
C GLY A 109 -23.68 -14.30 -14.65
N ALA A 110 -23.06 -13.97 -13.53
CA ALA A 110 -23.06 -12.61 -12.98
C ALA A 110 -21.63 -12.09 -12.95
N ASP A 111 -21.40 -10.87 -13.45
CA ASP A 111 -20.07 -10.27 -13.46
C ASP A 111 -19.46 -10.27 -12.06
N GLU A 112 -18.24 -10.78 -11.92
CA GLU A 112 -17.54 -10.86 -10.65
C GLU A 112 -16.37 -9.88 -10.61
N GLY A 113 -15.98 -9.51 -9.40
CA GLY A 113 -14.87 -8.59 -9.22
C GLY A 113 -14.27 -8.62 -7.83
N LEU A 114 -13.08 -8.03 -7.72
CA LEU A 114 -12.45 -7.71 -6.46
C LEU A 114 -12.41 -6.20 -6.29
N GLN A 115 -12.94 -5.72 -5.18
CA GLN A 115 -12.72 -4.36 -4.72
C GLN A 115 -11.52 -4.33 -3.78
N LEU A 116 -10.55 -3.49 -4.09
CA LEU A 116 -9.38 -3.19 -3.29
C LEU A 116 -9.57 -1.82 -2.65
N SER A 117 -9.62 -1.77 -1.32
CA SER A 117 -9.78 -0.56 -0.52
C SER A 117 -8.55 -0.37 0.37
N PHE A 118 -7.77 0.66 0.09
CA PHE A 118 -6.61 1.04 0.88
C PHE A 118 -7.02 1.84 2.11
N ASP A 119 -6.17 1.91 3.14
CA ASP A 119 -6.46 2.72 4.34
C ASP A 119 -6.52 4.24 4.03
N TRP A 120 -5.68 4.70 3.10
CA TRP A 120 -5.62 6.08 2.60
C TRP A 120 -5.45 6.11 1.08
N ALA A 121 -5.49 7.31 0.50
CA ALA A 121 -5.30 7.49 -0.93
C ALA A 121 -3.84 7.20 -1.33
N VAL A 122 -3.66 6.34 -2.32
CA VAL A 122 -2.38 5.93 -2.87
C VAL A 122 -2.34 6.18 -4.37
N GLU A 123 -1.14 6.28 -4.93
CA GLU A 123 -0.93 6.33 -6.37
C GLU A 123 -0.97 4.91 -6.93
N LEU A 124 -1.89 4.62 -7.86
CA LEU A 124 -1.93 3.34 -8.54
C LEU A 124 -0.81 3.27 -9.57
N LEU A 125 0.19 2.41 -9.34
CA LEU A 125 1.36 2.27 -10.22
C LEU A 125 1.20 1.11 -11.21
N SER A 126 0.76 -0.05 -10.70
CA SER A 126 0.63 -1.26 -11.53
C SER A 126 -0.39 -2.22 -10.97
N ILE A 127 -1.07 -2.93 -11.88
CA ILE A 127 -1.88 -4.11 -11.57
C ILE A 127 -1.42 -5.22 -12.50
N LYS A 128 -1.23 -6.42 -11.95
CA LYS A 128 -0.91 -7.61 -12.73
C LYS A 128 -1.97 -8.66 -12.49
N THR A 129 -2.44 -9.23 -13.57
CA THR A 129 -3.41 -10.31 -13.62
C THR A 129 -2.80 -11.53 -14.30
N TRP A 130 -3.54 -12.63 -14.26
CA TRP A 130 -3.29 -13.79 -15.10
C TRP A 130 -4.61 -14.22 -15.73
N PHE A 131 -4.48 -14.75 -16.93
CA PHE A 131 -5.57 -15.21 -17.78
C PHE A 131 -5.23 -16.59 -18.31
N GLY A 132 -6.25 -17.42 -18.51
CA GLY A 132 -6.10 -18.80 -18.95
C GLY A 132 -5.94 -18.93 -20.45
N ASP A 133 -6.74 -18.19 -21.20
CA ASP A 133 -6.90 -18.38 -22.64
C ASP A 133 -6.86 -17.05 -23.42
N ARG A 134 -6.76 -17.14 -24.74
CA ARG A 134 -6.46 -16.00 -25.64
C ARG A 134 -7.62 -14.99 -25.83
N ASN A 135 -8.70 -15.14 -25.09
CA ASN A 135 -9.90 -14.33 -25.22
C ASN A 135 -10.40 -13.78 -23.87
N ASP A 136 -9.57 -13.89 -22.84
CA ASP A 136 -9.84 -13.33 -21.53
C ASP A 136 -9.49 -11.84 -21.52
N ASP A 137 -10.49 -10.99 -21.29
CA ASP A 137 -10.29 -9.58 -20.96
C ASP A 137 -10.55 -9.30 -19.50
N TRP A 138 -10.28 -8.06 -19.10
CA TRP A 138 -10.59 -7.58 -17.77
C TRP A 138 -10.78 -6.08 -17.79
N ASN A 139 -11.50 -5.66 -16.76
CA ASN A 139 -11.92 -4.29 -16.59
C ASN A 139 -11.31 -3.72 -15.30
N LEU A 140 -10.96 -2.44 -15.35
CA LEU A 140 -10.36 -1.71 -14.24
C LEU A 140 -11.12 -0.42 -14.02
N SER A 141 -11.65 -0.26 -12.82
CA SER A 141 -12.28 1.00 -12.39
C SER A 141 -11.60 1.53 -11.13
N VAL A 142 -11.49 2.84 -11.01
CA VAL A 142 -10.99 3.51 -9.81
C VAL A 142 -11.99 4.53 -9.31
N LYS A 143 -11.99 4.79 -8.00
CA LYS A 143 -12.84 5.83 -7.44
C LYS A 143 -12.10 7.17 -7.40
N GLN A 144 -12.62 8.19 -8.08
CA GLN A 144 -12.08 9.55 -8.11
C GLN A 144 -13.21 10.57 -7.98
N GLY A 145 -13.03 11.58 -7.12
CA GLY A 145 -14.05 12.62 -6.92
C GLY A 145 -15.38 12.14 -6.33
N GLY A 146 -15.48 10.87 -5.93
CA GLY A 146 -16.72 10.24 -5.44
C GLY A 146 -17.33 9.24 -6.42
N ASP A 147 -16.94 9.32 -7.70
CA ASP A 147 -17.48 8.50 -8.78
C ASP A 147 -16.49 7.40 -9.20
N TRP A 148 -17.02 6.34 -9.80
CA TRP A 148 -16.22 5.29 -10.43
C TRP A 148 -15.88 5.69 -11.86
N ILE A 149 -14.60 5.60 -12.20
CA ILE A 149 -14.06 5.89 -13.53
C ILE A 149 -13.42 4.62 -14.06
N ASN A 150 -13.82 4.20 -15.27
CA ASN A 150 -13.18 3.08 -15.97
C ASN A 150 -11.86 3.56 -16.58
N LEU A 151 -10.79 2.84 -16.27
CA LEU A 151 -9.45 3.05 -16.81
C LEU A 151 -9.12 2.04 -17.90
N LEU A 152 -9.65 0.82 -17.77
CA LEU A 152 -9.58 -0.23 -18.78
C LEU A 152 -10.96 -0.85 -18.94
N ASP A 153 -11.30 -1.12 -20.19
CA ASP A 153 -12.51 -1.79 -20.64
C ASP A 153 -12.07 -2.82 -21.68
N ASP A 154 -12.43 -4.08 -21.49
CA ASP A 154 -12.09 -5.25 -22.31
C ASP A 154 -10.61 -5.29 -22.73
N SER A 155 -9.70 -5.26 -21.75
CA SER A 155 -8.27 -5.27 -22.02
C SER A 155 -7.67 -6.69 -22.09
N HIS A 156 -7.11 -7.06 -23.25
CA HIS A 156 -6.33 -8.31 -23.41
C HIS A 156 -4.95 -8.30 -22.70
N HIS A 157 -4.59 -7.23 -21.99
CA HIS A 157 -3.25 -7.09 -21.38
C HIS A 157 -3.20 -7.70 -19.98
N SER A 158 -2.23 -8.60 -19.71
CA SER A 158 -1.97 -9.16 -18.36
C SER A 158 -1.47 -8.17 -17.31
N SER A 159 -1.32 -6.90 -17.68
CA SER A 159 -0.93 -5.86 -16.74
C SER A 159 -1.40 -4.48 -17.16
N PHE A 160 -1.73 -3.66 -16.18
CA PHE A 160 -1.88 -2.22 -16.28
C PHE A 160 -0.69 -1.54 -15.62
N ASN A 161 -0.13 -0.52 -16.26
CA ASN A 161 0.91 0.32 -15.68
C ASN A 161 0.59 1.78 -15.97
N ASN A 162 0.54 2.61 -14.93
CA ASN A 162 0.27 4.03 -15.08
C ASN A 162 0.85 4.81 -13.89
N SER A 163 0.94 6.12 -13.99
CA SER A 163 1.29 7.00 -12.88
C SER A 163 0.35 8.20 -12.86
N GLY A 164 0.23 8.84 -11.70
CA GLY A 164 -0.63 10.02 -11.50
C GLY A 164 -2.09 9.71 -11.15
N ILE A 165 -2.49 8.44 -11.06
CA ILE A 165 -3.84 8.05 -10.62
C ILE A 165 -3.84 7.87 -9.11
N TRP A 166 -4.42 8.82 -8.39
CA TRP A 166 -4.59 8.75 -6.95
C TRP A 166 -5.98 8.23 -6.60
N THR A 167 -6.05 7.19 -5.76
CA THR A 167 -7.32 6.63 -5.32
C THR A 167 -7.19 5.87 -3.99
N LYS A 168 -8.32 5.68 -3.31
CA LYS A 168 -8.45 4.78 -2.16
C LYS A 168 -9.07 3.44 -2.56
N ASP A 169 -9.80 3.40 -3.68
CA ASP A 169 -10.62 2.26 -4.06
C ASP A 169 -10.41 1.91 -5.54
N VAL A 170 -10.14 0.64 -5.79
CA VAL A 170 -9.96 0.05 -7.12
C VAL A 170 -10.90 -1.14 -7.27
N ILE A 171 -11.50 -1.33 -8.43
CA ILE A 171 -12.22 -2.56 -8.79
C ILE A 171 -11.52 -3.18 -10.00
N VAL A 172 -11.15 -4.45 -9.85
CA VAL A 172 -10.71 -5.33 -10.94
C VAL A 172 -11.84 -6.33 -11.16
N TRP A 173 -12.37 -6.43 -12.37
CA TRP A 173 -13.55 -7.24 -12.64
C TRP A 173 -13.56 -7.88 -14.02
N ALA A 174 -14.37 -8.92 -14.15
CA ALA A 174 -14.68 -9.61 -15.40
C ALA A 174 -16.16 -9.38 -15.73
N ASP A 175 -16.46 -9.13 -17.00
CA ASP A 175 -17.83 -9.03 -17.51
C ASP A 175 -18.23 -10.33 -18.21
N HIS A 176 -19.46 -10.41 -18.70
CA HIS A 176 -19.99 -11.61 -19.36
C HIS A 176 -19.13 -12.18 -20.50
N SER A 177 -18.24 -11.37 -21.08
CA SER A 177 -17.37 -11.75 -22.20
C SER A 177 -16.05 -12.38 -21.74
N ASN A 178 -15.77 -12.33 -20.43
CA ASN A 178 -14.51 -12.71 -19.82
C ASN A 178 -14.64 -14.05 -19.09
N ASP A 179 -13.86 -15.02 -19.55
CA ASP A 179 -14.02 -16.39 -19.11
C ASP A 179 -13.29 -16.66 -17.79
N SER A 180 -12.08 -16.11 -17.56
CA SER A 180 -11.34 -16.35 -16.31
C SER A 180 -10.15 -15.42 -16.06
N LEU A 181 -10.05 -14.82 -14.86
CA LEU A 181 -8.80 -14.20 -14.40
C LEU A 181 -8.45 -14.40 -12.92
N SER A 182 -7.20 -14.11 -12.58
CA SER A 182 -6.78 -13.97 -11.18
C SER A 182 -5.94 -12.71 -10.98
N LEU A 183 -6.19 -11.99 -9.89
CA LEU A 183 -5.38 -10.85 -9.50
C LEU A 183 -4.08 -11.34 -8.83
N LYS A 184 -2.94 -11.07 -9.49
CA LYS A 184 -1.62 -11.53 -9.03
C LYS A 184 -0.95 -10.52 -8.14
N LYS A 185 -1.00 -9.25 -8.52
CA LYS A 185 -0.22 -8.20 -7.86
C LYS A 185 -0.86 -6.84 -8.04
N ILE A 186 -0.72 -6.00 -7.03
CA ILE A 186 -0.96 -4.57 -7.13
C ILE A 186 0.21 -3.81 -6.51
N MET A 187 0.70 -2.80 -7.23
CA MET A 187 1.76 -1.91 -6.78
C MET A 187 1.21 -0.49 -6.65
N VAL A 188 1.49 0.14 -5.52
CA VAL A 188 1.03 1.49 -5.23
C VAL A 188 2.13 2.36 -4.65
N GLY A 189 2.10 3.65 -4.97
CA GLY A 189 2.97 4.66 -4.42
C GLY A 189 2.29 5.37 -3.26
N ASP A 190 2.97 5.46 -2.14
CA ASP A 190 2.57 6.24 -0.99
C ASP A 190 3.50 7.45 -0.82
N ARG A 191 2.92 8.60 -0.49
CA ARG A 191 3.62 9.81 -0.11
C ARG A 191 3.51 10.06 1.38
N LYS A 192 3.40 9.00 2.20
CA LYS A 192 3.50 9.12 3.65
C LYS A 192 4.71 10.00 3.92
N GLN A 193 4.44 11.20 4.45
CA GLN A 193 5.48 11.99 5.05
C GLN A 193 6.12 11.03 6.03
N SER A 194 7.40 10.68 5.81
CA SER A 194 8.21 10.09 6.84
C SER A 194 7.98 10.97 8.05
N ALA A 195 7.14 10.52 8.99
CA ALA A 195 6.87 11.27 10.19
C ALA A 195 8.25 11.46 10.77
N SER A 196 8.75 12.68 10.74
CA SER A 196 10.04 13.04 11.26
C SER A 196 10.03 12.62 12.72
N VAL A 197 10.61 11.47 13.03
CA VAL A 197 10.92 11.11 14.41
C VAL A 197 12.13 11.97 14.76
N SER A 198 11.84 13.22 15.09
CA SER A 198 12.80 14.18 15.59
C SER A 198 12.26 14.79 16.86
N GLU A 199 12.38 14.06 17.97
CA GLU A 199 12.65 14.71 19.25
C GLU A 199 13.87 14.09 19.93
N PRO A 200 15.10 14.52 19.57
CA PRO A 200 16.24 14.43 20.49
C PRO A 200 16.00 15.20 21.80
N GLY A 201 14.98 16.05 21.86
CA GLY A 201 14.64 16.87 23.04
C GLY A 201 14.13 16.07 24.24
N ALA A 202 13.33 15.02 24.02
CA ALA A 202 12.78 14.21 25.11
C ALA A 202 13.86 13.38 25.83
N ILE A 203 14.84 12.84 25.10
CA ILE A 203 15.98 12.11 25.68
C ILE A 203 16.94 13.08 26.38
N SER A 204 17.11 14.30 25.85
CA SER A 204 17.94 15.33 26.48
C SER A 204 17.38 15.80 27.83
N LEU A 205 16.04 15.93 27.96
CA LEU A 205 15.40 16.27 29.24
C LEU A 205 15.47 15.14 30.27
N MET A 206 15.37 13.87 29.86
CA MET A 206 15.54 12.74 30.79
C MET A 206 16.99 12.55 31.23
N GLY A 207 17.97 12.81 30.36
CA GLY A 207 19.41 12.72 30.68
C GLY A 207 19.89 13.77 31.70
N ILE A 208 19.40 15.01 31.61
CA ILE A 208 19.76 16.08 32.55
C ILE A 208 19.09 15.88 33.92
N GLY A 209 17.86 15.36 33.94
CA GLY A 209 17.13 15.07 35.18
C GLY A 209 17.83 14.04 36.08
N LEU A 210 18.48 13.03 35.51
CA LEU A 210 19.18 11.99 36.26
C LEU A 210 20.57 12.43 36.79
N LEU A 211 21.29 13.29 36.07
CA LEU A 211 22.56 13.85 36.54
C LEU A 211 22.37 14.82 37.73
N GLY A 212 21.26 15.57 37.76
CA GLY A 212 20.92 16.44 38.90
C GLY A 212 20.61 15.67 40.19
N LEU A 213 19.94 14.51 40.08
CA LEU A 213 19.61 13.65 41.22
C LEU A 213 20.85 13.00 41.87
N TRP A 214 21.88 12.69 41.09
CA TRP A 214 23.11 12.10 41.60
C TRP A 214 24.01 13.10 42.32
N TYR A 215 24.07 14.36 41.86
CA TYR A 215 24.84 15.42 42.53
C TYR A 215 24.19 15.83 43.87
N SER A 216 22.86 15.85 43.96
CA SER A 216 22.11 16.16 45.19
C SER A 216 22.42 15.17 46.33
N ARG A 217 22.53 13.88 46.03
CA ARG A 217 22.83 12.84 47.05
C ARG A 217 24.26 12.86 47.61
N ARG A 218 25.18 13.61 47.01
CA ARG A 218 26.58 13.72 47.51
C ARG A 218 26.83 14.94 48.38
N ARG A 219 25.83 15.80 48.60
CA ARG A 219 25.93 16.99 49.47
C ARG A 219 24.91 17.01 50.62
N ALA A 220 24.12 15.95 50.80
CA ALA A 220 23.31 15.72 51.98
C ALA A 220 24.05 14.80 52.95
#